data_AF-A0A934VH29-F1
#
_entry.id   AF-A0A934VH29-F1
#
_cell.length_a   1.000
_cell.length_b   1.000
_cell.length_c   1.000
_cell.angle_alpha   90.00
_cell.angle_beta   90.00
_cell.angle_gamma   90.00
#
_symmetry.space_group_name_H-M   'P 1'
#
loop_
_entity.id
_entity.type
_entity.pdbx_description
1 polymer ?
#
loop_
_entity_poly.entity_id
_entity_poly.type
_entity_poly.pdbx_seq_one_letter_code
_entity_poly.pdbx_strand_id
1 'polypeptide(L)'
;MKTILSIIFSLIALLPAAAQGERGSGTIGSRDSIEIRVFREDDLTTRGQLSASGTIDMPLIGTVKVAGMSTDAAANLIERKLRDGYLVRPEVTVSITARVRKTVTVLGEAQKPGLFRLDPNRKLTLVEAIGLAGGVTRIGNAKKITLKRRNLENPIRIDLRAITAGKAKDIPLQDGDIITIPESLF
;
A
#
# COMPACT_ATOMS: atom_id res chain seq x y z
N MET A 1 46.81 -42.81 26.30
CA MET A 1 46.50 -41.94 27.45
C MET A 1 46.27 -40.53 26.91
N LYS A 2 45.01 -40.02 27.00
CA LYS A 2 44.56 -38.61 26.80
C LYS A 2 44.63 -38.07 25.35
N THR A 3 43.66 -37.39 24.75
CA THR A 3 42.32 -36.88 25.12
C THR A 3 41.62 -36.39 23.83
N ILE A 4 40.29 -36.45 23.86
CA ILE A 4 39.26 -35.94 22.94
C ILE A 4 39.46 -34.46 22.54
N LEU A 5 39.25 -34.12 21.26
CA LEU A 5 38.61 -32.86 20.88
C LEU A 5 37.99 -32.95 19.47
N SER A 6 36.71 -33.30 19.44
CA SER A 6 35.84 -33.21 18.26
C SER A 6 35.35 -31.78 18.15
N ILE A 7 35.77 -31.04 17.12
CA ILE A 7 35.19 -29.75 16.75
C ILE A 7 34.66 -29.90 15.34
N ILE A 8 33.38 -30.28 15.26
CA ILE A 8 32.61 -30.27 14.03
C ILE A 8 32.25 -28.80 13.76
N PHE A 9 33.05 -28.14 12.94
CA PHE A 9 32.77 -26.76 12.51
C PHE A 9 31.66 -26.83 11.46
N SER A 10 30.41 -26.79 11.94
CA SER A 10 29.22 -26.74 11.10
C SER A 10 29.24 -25.44 10.28
N LEU A 11 29.64 -25.58 9.02
CA LEU A 11 29.61 -24.53 8.01
C LEU A 11 28.14 -24.18 7.71
N ILE A 12 27.60 -23.20 8.43
CA ILE A 12 26.30 -22.60 8.13
C ILE A 12 26.44 -21.85 6.80
N ALA A 13 26.00 -22.47 5.72
CA ALA A 13 25.79 -21.81 4.45
C ALA A 13 24.69 -20.75 4.63
N LEU A 14 25.10 -19.49 4.66
CA LEU A 14 24.19 -18.34 4.63
C LEU A 14 23.59 -18.25 3.23
N LEU A 15 22.48 -18.97 3.00
CA LEU A 15 21.68 -18.80 1.80
C LEU A 15 21.22 -17.33 1.74
N PRO A 16 21.39 -16.64 0.61
CA PRO A 16 20.76 -15.35 0.44
C PRO A 16 19.26 -15.62 0.47
N ALA A 17 18.57 -15.01 1.45
CA ALA A 17 17.13 -15.01 1.49
C ALA A 17 16.65 -14.40 0.17
N ALA A 18 16.24 -15.27 -0.76
CA ALA A 18 15.55 -14.84 -1.96
C ALA A 18 14.40 -13.97 -1.47
N ALA A 19 14.44 -12.70 -1.82
CA ALA A 19 13.35 -11.77 -1.60
C ALA A 19 12.12 -12.41 -2.27
N GLN A 20 11.30 -13.09 -1.46
CA GLN A 20 9.99 -13.52 -1.87
C GLN A 20 9.24 -12.21 -2.10
N GLY A 21 9.25 -11.76 -3.36
CA GLY A 21 8.35 -10.72 -3.81
C GLY A 21 6.98 -11.14 -3.33
N GLU A 22 6.35 -10.29 -2.52
CA GLU A 22 4.99 -10.53 -2.06
C GLU A 22 4.20 -10.96 -3.29
N ARG A 23 3.76 -12.22 -3.32
CA ARG A 23 2.68 -12.67 -4.21
C ARG A 23 1.42 -11.99 -3.68
N GLY A 24 1.39 -10.68 -3.82
CA GLY A 24 0.35 -9.82 -3.31
C GLY A 24 -0.85 -10.04 -4.21
N SER A 25 -1.63 -11.08 -3.91
CA SER A 25 -3.04 -11.13 -4.26
C SER A 25 -3.64 -9.84 -3.72
N GLY A 26 -3.84 -8.89 -4.60
CA GLY A 26 -4.18 -7.54 -4.21
C GLY A 26 -4.47 -6.70 -5.44
N THR A 27 -5.29 -5.67 -5.23
CA THR A 27 -5.60 -4.72 -6.28
C THR A 27 -4.35 -3.90 -6.60
N ILE A 28 -4.07 -3.75 -7.89
CA ILE A 28 -2.99 -2.93 -8.42
C ILE A 28 -3.37 -1.45 -8.27
N GLY A 29 -2.56 -0.68 -7.55
CA GLY A 29 -2.73 0.75 -7.40
C GLY A 29 -2.08 1.54 -8.54
N SER A 30 -2.60 2.73 -8.85
CA SER A 30 -1.87 3.66 -9.72
C SER A 30 -0.51 4.00 -9.10
N ARG A 31 0.51 4.18 -9.95
CA ARG A 31 1.90 4.42 -9.54
C ARG A 31 2.60 3.27 -8.80
N ASP A 32 1.96 2.11 -8.62
CA ASP A 32 2.65 0.91 -8.13
C ASP A 32 3.71 0.47 -9.14
N SER A 33 4.79 -0.13 -8.65
CA SER A 33 5.76 -0.84 -9.48
C SER A 33 5.34 -2.29 -9.60
N ILE A 34 5.29 -2.77 -10.84
CA ILE A 34 4.90 -4.14 -11.15
C ILE A 34 5.93 -4.79 -12.07
N GLU A 35 5.99 -6.11 -12.01
CA GLU A 35 6.69 -6.97 -12.93
C GLU A 35 5.66 -7.86 -13.64
N ILE A 36 5.71 -7.84 -14.96
CA ILE A 36 4.90 -8.68 -15.83
C ILE A 36 5.84 -9.62 -16.55
N ARG A 37 5.77 -10.91 -16.24
CA ARG A 37 6.56 -11.95 -16.90
C ARG A 37 5.68 -12.70 -17.88
N VAL A 38 6.19 -12.85 -19.10
CA VAL A 38 5.60 -13.73 -20.12
C VAL A 38 6.47 -15.00 -20.16
N PHE A 39 5.87 -16.15 -19.89
CA PHE A 39 6.65 -17.39 -19.77
C PHE A 39 7.32 -17.74 -21.10
N ARG A 40 8.61 -18.05 -21.05
CA ARG A 40 9.50 -18.34 -22.20
C ARG A 40 9.72 -17.18 -23.18
N GLU A 41 9.29 -15.97 -22.83
CA GLU A 41 9.45 -14.77 -23.67
C GLU A 41 10.04 -13.63 -22.83
N ASP A 42 11.34 -13.69 -22.57
CA ASP A 42 12.05 -12.71 -21.75
C ASP A 42 12.01 -11.30 -22.36
N ASP A 43 12.00 -11.20 -23.70
CA ASP A 43 11.91 -9.94 -24.44
C ASP A 43 10.56 -9.22 -24.24
N LEU A 44 9.52 -9.95 -23.83
CA LEU A 44 8.20 -9.41 -23.52
C LEU A 44 8.02 -9.11 -22.02
N THR A 45 8.99 -9.50 -21.19
CA THR A 45 8.95 -9.24 -19.75
C THR A 45 9.11 -7.75 -19.49
N THR A 46 8.09 -7.16 -18.87
CA THR A 46 8.05 -5.72 -18.58
C THR A 46 8.17 -5.49 -17.09
N ARG A 47 9.10 -4.59 -16.71
CA ARG A 47 9.27 -4.12 -15.33
C ARG A 47 9.15 -2.62 -15.32
N GLY A 48 8.28 -2.07 -14.48
CA GLY A 48 8.13 -0.64 -14.44
C GLY A 48 7.13 -0.14 -13.42
N GLN A 49 7.17 1.17 -13.23
CA GLN A 49 6.19 1.90 -12.46
C GLN A 49 4.99 2.24 -13.34
N LEU A 50 3.79 2.03 -12.82
CA LEU A 50 2.56 2.45 -13.48
C LEU A 50 2.49 3.97 -13.59
N SER A 51 1.87 4.45 -14.67
CA SER A 51 1.57 5.86 -14.83
C SER A 51 0.57 6.36 -13.77
N ALA A 52 0.39 7.69 -13.68
CA ALA A 52 -0.67 8.27 -12.83
C ALA A 52 -2.08 7.83 -13.27
N SER A 53 -2.27 7.60 -14.57
CA SER A 53 -3.48 7.00 -15.12
C SER A 53 -3.54 5.47 -14.93
N GLY A 54 -2.54 4.84 -14.31
CA GLY A 54 -2.54 3.43 -13.94
C GLY A 54 -2.33 2.47 -15.11
N THR A 55 -1.57 2.92 -16.11
CA THR A 55 -1.20 2.15 -17.30
C THR A 55 0.27 1.75 -17.28
N ILE A 56 0.60 0.71 -18.06
CA ILE A 56 1.98 0.26 -18.32
C ILE A 56 2.16 0.04 -19.82
N ASP A 57 3.34 0.38 -20.33
CA ASP A 57 3.69 0.14 -21.73
C ASP A 57 4.33 -1.23 -21.86
N MET A 58 3.75 -2.06 -22.74
CA MET A 58 4.23 -3.41 -23.00
C MET A 58 4.63 -3.58 -24.47
N PRO A 59 5.65 -4.39 -24.76
CA PRO A 59 5.96 -4.80 -26.12
C PRO A 59 4.75 -5.45 -26.81
N LEU A 60 4.60 -5.22 -28.11
CA LEU A 60 3.55 -5.75 -29.01
C LEU A 60 2.13 -5.22 -28.77
N ILE A 61 1.70 -5.11 -27.52
CA ILE A 61 0.31 -4.74 -27.16
C ILE A 61 0.16 -3.29 -26.69
N GLY A 62 1.25 -2.53 -26.67
CA GLY A 62 1.31 -1.12 -26.31
C GLY A 62 0.87 -0.84 -24.88
N THR A 63 0.20 0.28 -24.67
CA THR A 63 -0.24 0.73 -23.35
C THR A 63 -1.43 -0.10 -22.85
N VAL A 64 -1.30 -0.69 -21.66
CA VAL A 64 -2.34 -1.50 -21.01
C VAL A 64 -2.73 -0.88 -19.67
N LYS A 65 -4.04 -0.68 -19.46
CA LYS A 65 -4.61 -0.23 -18.19
C LYS A 65 -4.77 -1.42 -17.25
N VAL A 66 -4.04 -1.40 -16.12
CA VAL A 66 -4.04 -2.49 -15.13
C VAL A 66 -4.39 -2.01 -13.71
N ALA A 67 -4.31 -0.71 -13.42
CA ALA A 67 -4.70 -0.20 -12.11
C ALA A 67 -6.21 -0.41 -11.86
N GLY A 68 -6.55 -0.82 -10.64
CA GLY A 68 -7.89 -1.22 -10.23
C GLY A 68 -8.21 -2.70 -10.45
N MET A 69 -7.37 -3.43 -11.19
CA MET A 69 -7.51 -4.88 -11.38
C MET A 69 -6.76 -5.64 -10.27
N SER A 70 -7.18 -6.88 -10.00
CA SER A 70 -6.31 -7.83 -9.32
C SER A 70 -5.16 -8.23 -10.25
N THR A 71 -4.06 -8.73 -9.68
CA THR A 71 -2.95 -9.31 -10.43
C THR A 71 -3.42 -10.36 -11.44
N ASP A 72 -4.35 -11.22 -11.04
CA ASP A 72 -4.88 -12.29 -11.89
C ASP A 72 -5.76 -11.76 -13.02
N ALA A 73 -6.59 -10.75 -12.73
CA ALA A 73 -7.41 -10.09 -13.75
C ALA A 73 -6.54 -9.36 -14.78
N ALA A 74 -5.47 -8.70 -14.33
CA ALA A 74 -4.49 -8.07 -15.21
C ALA A 74 -3.74 -9.09 -16.07
N ALA A 75 -3.29 -10.21 -15.48
CA ALA A 75 -2.66 -11.31 -16.22
C ALA A 75 -3.56 -11.83 -17.33
N ASN A 76 -4.81 -12.17 -17.00
CA ASN A 76 -5.81 -12.65 -17.95
C ASN A 76 -6.08 -11.64 -19.08
N LEU A 77 -6.10 -10.34 -18.79
CA LEU A 77 -6.26 -9.29 -19.81
C LEU A 77 -5.09 -9.26 -20.77
N ILE A 78 -3.87 -9.31 -20.24
CA ILE A 78 -2.62 -9.27 -21.02
C ILE A 78 -2.50 -10.52 -21.89
N GLU A 79 -2.83 -11.70 -21.36
CA GLU A 79 -2.86 -12.95 -22.13
C GLU A 79 -3.80 -12.87 -23.32
N ARG A 80 -5.01 -12.32 -23.13
CA ARG A 80 -5.97 -12.15 -24.25
C ARG A 80 -5.41 -11.22 -25.32
N LYS A 81 -4.77 -10.11 -24.93
CA LYS A 81 -4.17 -9.17 -25.88
C LYS A 81 -2.98 -9.76 -26.64
N LEU A 82 -2.13 -10.54 -25.98
CA LEU A 82 -0.99 -11.20 -26.62
C LEU A 82 -1.43 -12.35 -27.54
N ARG A 83 -2.51 -13.05 -27.17
CA ARG A 83 -3.08 -14.12 -28.01
C ARG A 83 -3.72 -13.58 -29.29
N ASP A 84 -4.10 -12.32 -29.31
CA ASP A 84 -4.69 -11.64 -30.46
C ASP A 84 -3.61 -11.24 -31.49
N GLY A 85 -3.02 -12.26 -32.12
CA GLY A 85 -2.12 -12.10 -33.27
C GLY A 85 -0.62 -12.15 -32.98
N TYR A 86 -0.18 -12.29 -31.72
CA TYR A 86 1.24 -12.30 -31.39
C TYR A 86 1.77 -13.64 -30.87
N LEU A 87 1.04 -14.32 -29.98
CA LEU A 87 1.51 -15.55 -29.32
C LEU A 87 0.46 -16.67 -29.32
N VAL A 88 0.93 -17.91 -29.46
CA VAL A 88 0.11 -19.11 -29.31
C VAL A 88 0.17 -19.58 -27.86
N ARG A 89 -0.94 -19.43 -27.13
CA ARG A 89 -1.08 -19.79 -25.70
C ARG A 89 -0.05 -19.08 -24.78
N PRO A 90 -0.06 -17.74 -24.71
CA PRO A 90 0.77 -17.02 -23.74
C PRO A 90 0.35 -17.38 -22.31
N GLU A 91 1.34 -17.48 -21.42
CA GLU A 91 1.16 -17.62 -19.97
C GLU A 91 1.83 -16.42 -19.30
N VAL A 92 1.05 -15.63 -18.56
CA VAL A 92 1.51 -14.35 -18.00
C VAL A 92 1.37 -14.35 -16.49
N THR A 93 2.42 -13.91 -15.81
CA THR A 93 2.39 -13.66 -14.36
C THR A 93 2.58 -12.17 -14.10
N VAL A 94 1.67 -11.58 -13.31
CA VAL A 94 1.78 -10.19 -12.84
C VAL A 94 2.09 -10.20 -11.35
N SER A 95 3.15 -9.52 -10.95
CA SER A 95 3.59 -9.38 -9.56
C SER A 95 3.79 -7.92 -9.21
N ILE A 96 3.36 -7.51 -8.01
CA ILE A 96 3.58 -6.14 -7.52
C ILE A 96 4.94 -6.11 -6.82
N THR A 97 5.89 -5.37 -7.36
CA THR A 97 7.27 -5.30 -6.85
C THR A 97 7.46 -4.20 -5.80
N ALA A 98 6.71 -3.10 -5.92
CA ALA A 98 6.66 -2.06 -4.90
C ALA A 98 5.32 -1.32 -4.94
N ARG A 99 4.70 -1.10 -3.78
CA ARG A 99 3.48 -0.29 -3.66
C ARG A 99 3.80 1.16 -3.34
N VAL A 100 3.02 2.09 -3.88
CA VAL A 100 3.08 3.48 -3.40
C VAL A 100 2.61 3.51 -1.96
N ARG A 101 3.48 4.00 -1.09
CA ARG A 101 3.17 4.18 0.33
C ARG A 101 2.14 5.29 0.47
N LYS A 102 0.91 4.90 0.75
CA LYS A 102 -0.14 5.84 1.12
C LYS A 102 0.06 6.28 2.56
N THR A 103 -0.15 7.55 2.84
CA THR A 103 0.16 8.14 4.14
C THR A 103 -0.93 9.10 4.60
N VAL A 104 -1.09 9.22 5.91
CA VAL A 104 -1.93 10.22 6.57
C VAL A 104 -1.08 10.97 7.59
N THR A 105 -1.41 12.23 7.84
CA THR A 105 -0.68 13.06 8.80
C THR A 105 -1.58 13.39 9.97
N VAL A 106 -1.11 13.18 11.19
CA VAL A 106 -1.77 13.63 12.42
C VAL A 106 -0.95 14.75 13.04
N LEU A 107 -1.57 15.91 13.27
CA LEU A 107 -0.96 17.14 13.76
C LEU A 107 -1.69 17.68 14.99
N GLY A 108 -0.99 18.53 15.73
CA GLY A 108 -1.52 19.20 16.92
C GLY A 108 -1.49 18.29 18.14
N GLU A 109 -2.56 18.36 18.93
CA GLU A 109 -2.68 17.75 20.26
C GLU A 109 -2.96 16.24 20.23
N ALA A 110 -2.09 15.49 19.57
CA ALA A 110 -1.95 14.04 19.66
C ALA A 110 -0.77 13.67 20.57
N GLN A 111 -0.79 12.48 21.19
CA GLN A 111 0.35 12.01 21.99
C GLN A 111 1.63 11.84 21.15
N LYS A 112 1.47 11.39 19.90
CA LYS A 112 2.53 11.17 18.93
C LYS A 112 2.11 11.77 17.57
N PRO A 113 2.24 13.09 17.37
CA PRO A 113 1.97 13.69 16.07
C PRO A 113 3.01 13.20 15.05
N GLY A 114 2.60 13.06 13.80
CA GLY A 114 3.48 12.59 12.74
C GLY A 114 2.76 11.99 11.55
N LEU A 115 3.56 11.37 10.68
CA LEU A 115 3.09 10.72 9.46
C LEU A 115 2.92 9.22 9.69
N PHE A 116 1.73 8.72 9.39
CA PHE A 116 1.33 7.34 9.56
C PHE A 116 1.08 6.69 8.20
N ARG A 117 1.57 5.46 8.03
CA ARG A 117 1.39 4.71 6.79
C ARG A 117 0.03 4.03 6.79
N LEU A 118 -0.66 4.12 5.65
CA LEU A 118 -1.88 3.36 5.39
C LEU A 118 -1.51 1.96 4.94
N ASP A 119 -2.16 0.97 5.53
CA ASP A 119 -2.07 -0.41 5.06
C ASP A 119 -2.79 -0.51 3.70
N PRO A 120 -2.15 -1.04 2.64
CA PRO A 120 -2.80 -1.22 1.35
C PRO A 120 -3.99 -2.19 1.40
N ASN A 121 -4.02 -3.11 2.37
CA ASN A 121 -5.03 -4.16 2.48
C ASN A 121 -6.18 -3.81 3.44
N ARG A 122 -6.06 -2.71 4.20
CA ARG A 122 -7.09 -2.28 5.16
C ARG A 122 -7.37 -0.78 5.05
N LYS A 123 -8.64 -0.41 5.06
CA LYS A 123 -9.03 1.00 5.17
C LYS A 123 -8.82 1.46 6.61
N LEU A 124 -7.81 2.32 6.83
CA LEU A 124 -7.60 2.97 8.11
C LEU A 124 -8.70 4.03 8.34
N THR A 125 -9.31 4.02 9.52
CA THR A 125 -10.27 5.05 9.91
C THR A 125 -9.64 6.18 10.71
N LEU A 126 -10.40 7.26 10.92
CA LEU A 126 -9.97 8.39 11.74
C LEU A 126 -9.63 7.95 13.17
N VAL A 127 -10.51 7.14 13.78
CA VAL A 127 -10.31 6.65 15.15
C VAL A 127 -9.05 5.81 15.24
N GLU A 128 -8.82 4.91 14.27
CA GLU A 128 -7.61 4.10 14.22
C GLU A 128 -6.35 4.95 14.06
N ALA A 129 -6.36 5.96 13.18
CA ALA A 129 -5.21 6.83 12.98
C ALA A 129 -4.87 7.65 14.24
N ILE A 130 -5.88 8.18 14.93
CA ILE A 130 -5.67 8.86 16.22
C ILE A 130 -5.20 7.87 17.28
N GLY A 131 -5.69 6.63 17.28
CA GLY A 131 -5.20 5.56 18.13
C GLY A 131 -3.73 5.20 17.89
N LEU A 132 -3.30 5.12 16.63
CA LEU A 132 -1.89 4.93 16.25
C LEU A 132 -1.01 6.12 16.70
N ALA A 133 -1.57 7.32 16.70
CA ALA A 133 -0.95 8.52 17.27
C ALA A 133 -0.96 8.55 18.81
N GLY A 134 -1.40 7.47 19.47
CA GLY A 134 -1.47 7.35 20.93
C GLY A 134 -2.66 8.05 21.59
N GLY A 135 -3.62 8.52 20.80
CA GLY A 135 -4.79 9.25 21.27
C GLY A 135 -4.59 10.77 21.36
N VAL A 136 -5.65 11.44 21.78
CA VAL A 136 -5.66 12.90 22.02
C VAL A 136 -4.93 13.22 23.33
N THR A 137 -4.18 14.33 23.39
CA THR A 137 -3.54 14.77 24.64
C THR A 137 -4.58 15.28 25.66
N ARG A 138 -4.15 15.53 26.90
CA ARG A 138 -5.05 16.07 27.94
C ARG A 138 -5.59 17.46 27.62
N ILE A 139 -4.85 18.25 26.84
CA ILE A 139 -5.23 19.60 26.43
C ILE A 139 -5.87 19.62 25.04
N GLY A 140 -5.92 18.50 24.33
CA GLY A 140 -6.50 18.40 22.99
C GLY A 140 -8.03 18.40 22.99
N ASN A 141 -8.62 19.09 22.02
CA ASN A 141 -10.07 19.17 21.84
C ASN A 141 -10.59 18.07 20.90
N ALA A 142 -11.01 16.94 21.49
CA ALA A 142 -11.59 15.81 20.76
C ALA A 142 -12.91 16.11 20.03
N LYS A 143 -13.58 17.24 20.30
CA LYS A 143 -14.87 17.60 19.65
C LYS A 143 -14.70 18.46 18.40
N LYS A 144 -13.55 19.11 18.25
CA LYS A 144 -13.27 20.09 17.18
C LYS A 144 -12.12 19.63 16.27
N ILE A 145 -11.94 18.32 16.10
CA ILE A 145 -10.92 17.79 15.20
C ILE A 145 -11.26 18.21 13.78
N THR A 146 -10.25 18.54 12.99
CA THR A 146 -10.42 18.87 11.58
C THR A 146 -9.70 17.88 10.71
N LEU A 147 -10.35 17.46 9.62
CA LEU A 147 -9.79 16.63 8.57
C LEU A 147 -9.71 17.47 7.30
N LYS A 148 -8.50 17.76 6.85
CA LYS A 148 -8.24 18.37 5.55
C LYS A 148 -7.93 17.26 4.54
N ARG A 149 -8.71 17.22 3.46
CA ARG A 149 -8.55 16.27 2.37
C ARG A 149 -8.29 17.01 1.06
N ARG A 150 -7.38 16.51 0.22
CA ARG A 150 -6.93 17.21 -1.00
C ARG A 150 -8.05 17.55 -1.99
N ASN A 151 -9.09 16.71 -2.07
CA ASN A 151 -10.22 16.92 -2.99
C ASN A 151 -11.37 17.72 -2.37
N LEU A 152 -11.22 18.24 -1.15
CA LEU A 152 -12.19 19.08 -0.49
C LEU A 152 -11.60 20.46 -0.21
N GLU A 153 -12.34 21.48 -0.59
CA GLU A 153 -11.93 22.87 -0.36
C GLU A 153 -11.96 23.21 1.14
N ASN A 154 -12.99 22.73 1.85
CA ASN A 154 -13.20 23.01 3.26
C ASN A 154 -12.82 21.82 4.14
N PRO A 155 -12.11 22.04 5.27
CA PRO A 155 -11.87 20.99 6.26
C PRO A 155 -13.17 20.45 6.86
N ILE A 156 -13.24 19.14 7.02
CA ILE A 156 -14.36 18.47 7.70
C ILE A 156 -14.15 18.61 9.22
N ARG A 157 -15.13 19.16 9.93
CA ARG A 157 -15.14 19.17 11.40
C ARG A 157 -15.69 17.86 11.93
N ILE A 158 -15.01 17.30 12.91
CA ILE A 158 -15.28 15.96 13.43
C ILE A 158 -15.29 16.00 14.95
N ASP A 159 -16.35 15.43 15.52
CA ASP A 159 -16.43 15.10 16.95
C ASP A 159 -16.02 13.64 17.14
N LEU A 160 -14.79 13.42 17.61
CA LEU A 160 -14.26 12.08 17.89
C LEU A 160 -15.08 11.36 18.96
N ARG A 161 -15.59 12.10 19.97
CA ARG A 161 -16.36 11.50 21.06
C ARG A 161 -17.68 10.96 20.54
N ALA A 162 -18.32 11.67 19.61
CA ALA A 162 -19.53 11.20 18.96
C ALA A 162 -19.28 9.89 18.18
N ILE A 163 -18.15 9.77 17.50
CA ILE A 163 -17.77 8.54 16.78
C ILE A 163 -17.52 7.39 17.75
N THR A 164 -16.68 7.60 18.78
CA THR A 164 -16.36 6.55 19.76
C THR A 164 -17.57 6.12 20.59
N ALA A 165 -18.55 7.01 20.78
CA ALA A 165 -19.82 6.71 21.46
C ALA A 165 -20.87 6.07 20.53
N GLY A 166 -20.54 5.80 19.26
CA GLY A 166 -21.45 5.22 18.27
C GLY A 166 -22.55 6.17 17.77
N LYS A 167 -22.47 7.47 18.10
CA LYS A 167 -23.45 8.49 17.67
C LYS A 167 -23.14 9.05 16.28
N ALA A 168 -21.94 8.82 15.76
CA ALA A 168 -21.52 9.19 14.42
C ALA A 168 -20.74 8.04 13.77
N LYS A 169 -20.79 7.96 12.44
CA LYS A 169 -20.05 6.96 11.68
C LYS A 169 -18.57 7.33 11.60
N ASP A 170 -17.69 6.34 11.73
CA ASP A 170 -16.26 6.53 11.55
C ASP A 170 -15.92 6.85 10.09
N ILE A 171 -14.90 7.68 9.89
CA ILE A 171 -14.54 8.22 8.59
C ILE A 171 -13.35 7.42 8.05
N PRO A 172 -13.49 6.73 6.90
CA PRO A 172 -12.35 6.11 6.24
C PRO A 172 -11.42 7.19 5.70
N LEU A 173 -10.13 7.05 6.03
CA LEU A 173 -9.10 7.98 5.58
C LEU A 173 -8.66 7.66 4.15
N GLN A 174 -8.16 8.70 3.50
CA GLN A 174 -7.61 8.66 2.16
C GLN A 174 -6.15 9.08 2.19
N ASP A 175 -5.43 8.71 1.13
CA ASP A 175 -4.04 9.12 0.98
C ASP A 175 -3.89 10.65 0.97
N GLY A 176 -2.96 11.16 1.77
CA GLY A 176 -2.71 12.58 1.94
C GLY A 176 -3.69 13.32 2.86
N ASP A 177 -4.57 12.61 3.59
CA ASP A 177 -5.41 13.23 4.61
C ASP A 177 -4.55 13.83 5.75
N ILE A 178 -4.93 15.03 6.20
CA ILE A 178 -4.30 15.72 7.32
C ILE A 178 -5.34 15.88 8.42
N ILE A 179 -5.07 15.28 9.57
CA ILE A 179 -5.90 15.33 10.77
C ILE A 179 -5.24 16.32 11.72
N THR A 180 -5.95 17.37 12.09
CA THR A 180 -5.46 18.38 13.04
C THR A 180 -6.34 18.37 14.28
N ILE A 181 -5.70 18.14 15.43
CA ILE A 181 -6.33 18.18 16.74
C ILE A 181 -5.98 19.53 17.38
N PRO A 182 -6.94 20.46 17.51
CA PRO A 182 -6.65 21.75 18.13
C PRO A 182 -6.56 21.62 19.64
N GLU A 183 -5.90 22.59 20.26
CA GLU A 183 -5.93 22.78 21.71
C GLU A 183 -7.35 23.16 22.18
N SER A 184 -7.70 22.72 23.37
CA SER A 184 -8.91 23.13 24.07
C SER A 184 -8.66 24.48 24.74
N LEU A 185 -9.07 25.56 24.08
CA LEU A 185 -9.20 26.86 24.73
C LEU A 185 -10.27 26.72 25.83
N PHE A 186 -9.90 27.10 27.06
CA PHE A 186 -10.70 27.01 28.28
C PHE A 186 -12.08 27.65 28.15
#